data_AF-A0A0H1B7T1-F1
#
_entry.id   AF-A0A0H1B7T1-F1
#
_cell.length_a   1.000
_cell.length_b   1.000
_cell.length_c   1.000
_cell.angle_alpha   90.00
_cell.angle_beta   90.00
_cell.angle_gamma   90.00
#
_symmetry.space_group_name_H-M   'P 1'
#
loop_
_entity.id
_entity.type
_entity.pdbx_description
1 polymer ?
#
loop_
_entity_poly.entity_id
_entity_poly.type
_entity_poly.pdbx_seq_one_letter_code
_entity_poly.pdbx_strand_id
1 'polypeptide(L)'
;MLNAGVIGPLGDIVKATNSDAWAAFDANTRPNLDMTQQFFKNIDVTPNGKKKSLIHVSSAVVGDFHHNPIAGIYASSKAAFLALLHRIAIQEPVEIVSFDPGTIFSPGVKAAGFAADS
;
A
#
# COMPACT_ATOMS: atom_id res chain seq x y z
N MET A 1 1.44 -11.74 -2.42
CA MET A 1 2.10 -10.64 -1.70
C MET A 1 1.88 -9.38 -2.52
N LEU A 2 1.47 -8.29 -1.88
CA LEU A 2 1.21 -6.98 -2.47
C LEU A 2 2.27 -6.00 -1.95
N ASN A 3 3.36 -5.81 -2.70
CA ASN A 3 4.53 -5.03 -2.27
C ASN A 3 4.86 -3.83 -3.17
N ALA A 4 4.46 -3.87 -4.44
CA ALA A 4 4.74 -2.77 -5.37
C ALA A 4 4.04 -1.48 -4.90
N GLY A 5 4.73 -0.35 -5.10
CA GLY A 5 4.21 0.97 -4.79
C GLY A 5 5.22 2.07 -5.08
N VAL A 6 4.76 3.31 -5.02
CA VAL A 6 5.55 4.52 -5.27
C VAL A 6 5.45 5.47 -4.08
N ILE A 7 6.58 6.10 -3.71
CA ILE A 7 6.67 7.12 -2.67
C ILE A 7 6.66 8.47 -3.39
N GLY A 8 5.46 8.99 -3.67
CA GLY A 8 5.30 10.25 -4.39
C GLY A 8 3.85 10.48 -4.86
N PRO A 9 3.44 11.76 -5.01
CA PRO A 9 4.18 12.98 -4.67
C PRO A 9 4.36 13.16 -3.14
N LEU A 10 5.39 13.93 -2.76
CA LEU A 10 5.61 14.43 -1.40
C LEU A 10 5.41 15.95 -1.37
N GLY A 11 4.86 16.47 -0.28
CA GLY A 11 4.57 17.89 -0.07
C GLY A 11 3.17 18.13 0.52
N ASP A 12 2.80 19.40 0.63
CA ASP A 12 1.47 19.79 1.12
C ASP A 12 0.37 19.30 0.16
N ILE A 13 -0.57 18.50 0.67
CA ILE A 13 -1.68 17.95 -0.12
C ILE A 13 -2.46 19.06 -0.84
N VAL A 14 -2.70 20.19 -0.16
CA VAL A 14 -3.45 21.33 -0.72
C VAL A 14 -2.74 22.05 -1.87
N LYS A 15 -1.42 21.83 -2.03
CA LYS A 15 -0.61 22.41 -3.11
C LYS A 15 -0.39 21.42 -4.26
N ALA A 16 -0.65 20.13 -4.06
CA ALA A 16 -0.52 19.12 -5.09
C ALA A 16 -1.61 19.24 -6.15
N THR A 17 -1.33 18.79 -7.37
CA THR A 17 -2.38 18.74 -8.41
C THR A 17 -3.30 17.56 -8.18
N ASN A 18 -4.54 17.66 -8.64
CA ASN A 18 -5.48 16.53 -8.63
C ASN A 18 -4.91 15.31 -9.38
N SER A 19 -4.16 15.52 -10.48
CA SER A 19 -3.50 14.45 -11.21
C SER A 19 -2.44 13.73 -10.37
N ASP A 20 -1.67 14.44 -9.54
CA ASP A 20 -0.66 13.80 -8.70
C ASP A 20 -1.31 12.92 -7.63
N ALA A 21 -2.44 13.38 -7.08
CA ALA A 21 -3.23 12.59 -6.13
C ALA A 21 -3.70 11.28 -6.78
N TRP A 22 -4.36 11.35 -7.94
CA TRP A 22 -4.86 10.14 -8.61
C TRP A 22 -3.74 9.22 -9.09
N ALA A 23 -2.60 9.74 -9.52
CA ALA A 23 -1.44 8.92 -9.88
C ALA A 23 -0.94 8.05 -8.71
N ALA A 24 -0.94 8.58 -7.48
CA ALA A 24 -0.58 7.79 -6.31
C ALA A 24 -1.60 6.69 -5.99
N PHE A 25 -2.89 6.97 -6.14
CA PHE A 25 -3.95 5.96 -5.94
C PHE A 25 -3.92 4.89 -7.05
N ASP A 26 -3.66 5.28 -8.29
CA ASP A 26 -3.49 4.36 -9.42
C ASP A 26 -2.23 3.49 -9.27
N ALA A 27 -1.22 3.94 -8.52
CA ALA A 27 -0.01 3.15 -8.26
C ALA A 27 -0.09 2.28 -7.00
N ASN A 28 -0.74 2.77 -5.93
CA ASN A 28 -0.69 2.13 -4.60
C ASN A 28 -2.00 1.47 -4.18
N THR A 29 -3.15 1.87 -4.75
CA THR A 29 -4.47 1.38 -4.34
C THR A 29 -5.06 0.45 -5.40
N ARG A 30 -5.25 0.97 -6.62
CA ARG A 30 -5.92 0.24 -7.71
C ARG A 30 -5.26 -1.10 -8.05
N PRO A 31 -3.96 -1.18 -8.38
CA PRO A 31 -3.33 -2.45 -8.75
C PRO A 31 -3.33 -3.45 -7.61
N ASN A 32 -3.26 -2.99 -6.37
CA ASN A 32 -3.35 -3.87 -5.21
C ASN A 32 -4.76 -4.46 -5.05
N LEU A 33 -5.82 -3.69 -5.33
CA LEU A 33 -7.18 -4.21 -5.40
C LEU A 33 -7.34 -5.22 -6.55
N ASP A 34 -6.84 -4.89 -7.74
CA ASP A 34 -6.89 -5.78 -8.91
C ASP A 34 -6.20 -7.12 -8.61
N MET A 35 -5.00 -7.08 -8.03
CA MET A 35 -4.26 -8.28 -7.63
C MET A 35 -4.96 -9.04 -6.50
N THR A 36 -5.65 -8.36 -5.59
CA THR A 36 -6.44 -9.00 -4.52
C THR A 36 -7.61 -9.76 -5.11
N GLN A 37 -8.36 -9.15 -6.03
CA GLN A 37 -9.45 -9.82 -6.74
C GLN A 37 -8.94 -11.03 -7.54
N GLN A 38 -7.79 -10.90 -8.19
CA GLN A 38 -7.16 -12.03 -8.88
C GLN A 38 -6.73 -13.14 -7.92
N PHE A 39 -6.20 -12.79 -6.74
CA PHE A 39 -5.85 -13.77 -5.72
C PHE A 39 -7.07 -14.60 -5.32
N PHE A 40 -8.20 -13.97 -5.00
CA PHE A 40 -9.43 -14.70 -4.63
C PHE A 40 -10.00 -15.53 -5.78
N LYS A 41 -9.98 -15.01 -7.03
CA LYS A 41 -10.39 -15.78 -8.21
C LYS A 41 -9.55 -17.04 -8.45
N ASN A 42 -8.29 -17.03 -8.02
CA ASN A 42 -7.33 -18.11 -8.28
C ASN A 42 -6.96 -18.92 -7.03
N ILE A 43 -7.58 -18.63 -5.88
CA ILE A 43 -7.14 -19.19 -4.59
C ILE A 43 -7.22 -20.72 -4.57
N ASP A 44 -8.18 -21.31 -5.30
CA ASP A 44 -8.38 -22.76 -5.39
C ASP A 44 -7.85 -23.41 -6.68
N VAL A 45 -7.34 -22.62 -7.63
CA VAL A 45 -6.85 -23.12 -8.94
C VAL A 45 -5.59 -23.98 -8.78
N THR A 46 -4.81 -23.74 -7.73
CA THR A 46 -3.59 -24.49 -7.39
C THR A 46 -3.67 -25.02 -5.96
N PRO A 47 -4.44 -26.11 -5.73
CA PRO A 47 -4.57 -26.68 -4.40
C PRO A 47 -3.24 -27.37 -4.02
N ASN A 48 -2.61 -26.91 -2.95
CA ASN A 48 -1.35 -27.47 -2.44
C ASN A 48 -1.51 -28.02 -1.01
N GLY A 49 -2.75 -28.21 -0.55
CA GLY A 49 -3.10 -28.67 0.80
C GLY A 49 -2.81 -27.68 1.92
N LYS A 50 -2.36 -26.46 1.61
CA LYS A 50 -2.02 -25.42 2.60
C LYS A 50 -3.02 -24.27 2.52
N LYS A 51 -3.31 -23.67 3.69
CA LYS A 51 -4.01 -22.39 3.75
C LYS A 51 -3.15 -21.32 3.07
N LYS A 52 -3.78 -20.43 2.32
CA LYS A 52 -3.14 -19.28 1.66
C LYS A 52 -3.48 -18.02 2.43
N SER A 53 -2.55 -17.08 2.49
CA SER A 53 -2.72 -15.80 3.16
C SER A 53 -2.36 -14.66 2.21
N LEU A 54 -3.04 -13.53 2.35
CA LEU A 54 -2.75 -12.31 1.60
C LEU A 54 -1.90 -11.38 2.45
N ILE A 55 -0.68 -11.10 2.01
CA ILE A 55 0.23 -10.17 2.67
C ILE A 55 0.25 -8.85 1.91
N HIS A 56 -0.03 -7.75 2.59
CA HIS A 56 0.05 -6.38 2.07
C HIS A 56 1.16 -5.60 2.77
N VAL A 57 2.01 -4.95 1.97
CA VAL A 57 3.06 -4.04 2.46
C VAL A 57 2.53 -2.61 2.38
N SER A 58 2.15 -2.11 3.54
CA SER A 58 1.63 -0.77 3.78
C SER A 58 2.77 0.16 4.23
N SER A 59 2.54 1.06 5.18
CA SER A 59 3.56 1.94 5.76
C SER A 59 3.10 2.51 7.10
N ALA A 60 4.05 2.76 8.01
CA ALA A 60 3.78 3.36 9.33
C ALA A 60 3.04 4.70 9.25
N VAL A 61 3.21 5.45 8.16
CA VAL A 61 2.51 6.74 7.93
C VAL A 61 0.99 6.61 7.78
N VAL A 62 0.46 5.39 7.64
CA VAL A 62 -1.00 5.13 7.63
C VAL A 62 -1.59 5.28 9.03
N GLY A 63 -0.84 4.91 10.07
CA GLY A 63 -1.28 4.98 11.47
C GLY A 63 -0.78 6.22 12.21
N ASP A 64 0.36 6.78 11.78
CA ASP A 64 0.97 7.96 12.40
C ASP A 64 1.10 9.11 11.39
N PHE A 65 0.16 10.06 11.47
CA PHE A 65 0.12 11.26 10.65
C PHE A 65 1.26 12.26 10.94
N HIS A 66 1.98 12.10 12.05
CA HIS A 66 3.11 12.94 12.43
C HIS A 66 4.47 12.36 11.99
N HIS A 67 4.53 11.06 11.68
CA HIS A 67 5.77 10.39 11.28
C HIS A 67 6.41 11.00 10.03
N ASN A 68 5.60 11.35 9.04
CA ASN A 68 6.05 12.04 7.82
C ASN A 68 4.95 12.96 7.27
N PRO A 69 4.86 14.21 7.76
CA PRO A 69 3.77 15.13 7.41
C PRO A 69 3.69 15.48 5.92
N ILE A 70 4.81 15.41 5.20
CA ILE A 70 4.87 15.70 3.77
C ILE A 70 4.44 14.50 2.91
N ALA A 71 4.18 13.33 3.50
CA ALA A 71 3.79 12.14 2.76
C ALA A 71 2.28 12.05 2.50
N GLY A 72 1.53 13.15 2.62
CA GLY A 72 0.07 13.13 2.72
C GLY A 72 -0.67 12.32 1.63
N ILE A 73 -0.35 12.54 0.35
CA ILE A 73 -0.97 11.78 -0.76
C ILE A 73 -0.53 10.32 -0.76
N TYR A 74 0.77 10.05 -0.58
CA TYR A 74 1.29 8.69 -0.46
C TYR A 74 0.63 7.91 0.68
N ALA A 75 0.61 8.50 1.88
CA ALA A 75 0.00 7.94 3.08
C ALA A 75 -1.50 7.66 2.85
N SER A 76 -2.22 8.61 2.24
CA SER A 76 -3.64 8.45 1.91
C SER A 76 -3.88 7.30 0.93
N SER A 77 -3.03 7.13 -0.09
CA SER A 77 -3.16 6.03 -1.06
C SER A 77 -2.95 4.65 -0.43
N LYS A 78 -1.98 4.53 0.50
CA LYS A 78 -1.75 3.30 1.30
C LYS A 78 -2.92 3.05 2.27
N ALA A 79 -3.37 4.09 2.97
CA ALA A 79 -4.49 4.01 3.90
C ALA A 79 -5.80 3.60 3.21
N ALA A 80 -6.06 4.11 2.00
CA ALA A 80 -7.23 3.77 1.21
C ALA A 80 -7.28 2.27 0.90
N PHE A 81 -6.15 1.67 0.51
CA PHE A 81 -6.11 0.23 0.26
C PHE A 81 -6.19 -0.59 1.55
N LEU A 82 -5.57 -0.15 2.65
CA LEU A 82 -5.72 -0.81 3.94
C LEU A 82 -7.19 -0.83 4.39
N ALA A 83 -7.93 0.26 4.19
CA ALA A 83 -9.36 0.31 4.49
C ALA A 83 -10.18 -0.68 3.65
N LEU A 84 -9.84 -0.85 2.36
CA LEU A 84 -10.46 -1.88 1.51
C LEU A 84 -10.16 -3.29 2.02
N LEU A 85 -8.90 -3.56 2.41
CA LEU A 85 -8.52 -4.86 2.98
C LEU A 85 -9.28 -5.18 4.26
N HIS A 86 -9.50 -4.21 5.15
CA HIS A 86 -10.31 -4.44 6.35
C HIS A 86 -11.76 -4.83 6.00
N ARG A 87 -12.35 -4.26 4.95
CA ARG A 87 -13.68 -4.67 4.48
C ARG A 87 -13.68 -6.09 3.93
N ILE A 88 -12.68 -6.43 3.13
CA ILE A 88 -12.52 -7.77 2.55
C ILE A 88 -12.30 -8.82 3.65
N ALA A 89 -11.50 -8.51 4.69
CA ALA A 89 -11.23 -9.41 5.81
C ALA A 89 -12.49 -9.77 6.63
N ILE A 90 -13.53 -8.92 6.59
CA ILE A 90 -14.83 -9.22 7.20
C ILE A 90 -15.66 -10.18 6.31
N GLN A 91 -15.45 -10.11 4.99
CA GLN A 91 -16.25 -10.84 4.00
C GLN A 91 -15.67 -12.22 3.66
N GLU A 92 -14.35 -12.37 3.78
CA GLU A 92 -13.62 -13.54 3.29
C GLU A 92 -12.88 -14.27 4.43
N PRO A 93 -12.97 -15.61 4.52
CA PRO A 93 -12.33 -16.39 5.58
C PRO A 93 -10.83 -16.64 5.34
N VAL A 94 -10.15 -15.71 4.66
CA VAL A 94 -8.71 -15.78 4.35
C VAL A 94 -7.95 -14.92 5.35
N GLU A 95 -6.80 -15.42 5.81
CA GLU A 95 -5.89 -14.61 6.62
C GLU A 95 -5.30 -13.48 5.78
N ILE A 96 -5.55 -12.25 6.20
CA ILE A 96 -5.00 -11.04 5.59
C ILE A 96 -4.09 -10.37 6.62
N VAL A 97 -2.82 -10.18 6.25
CA VAL A 97 -1.82 -9.53 7.08
C VAL A 97 -1.36 -8.25 6.40
N SER A 98 -1.51 -7.12 7.08
CA SER A 98 -0.87 -5.86 6.69
C SER A 98 0.39 -5.65 7.51
N PHE A 99 1.49 -5.33 6.83
CA PHE A 99 2.76 -4.95 7.44
C PHE A 99 3.01 -3.47 7.17
N ASP A 100 3.15 -2.67 8.24
CA ASP A 100 3.29 -1.22 8.20
C ASP A 100 4.74 -0.79 8.57
N PRO A 101 5.72 -0.92 7.68
CA PRO A 101 7.09 -0.56 7.98
C PRO A 101 7.27 0.95 8.15
N GLY A 102 8.21 1.33 9.02
CA GLY A 102 8.84 2.65 9.01
C GLY A 102 9.81 2.80 7.82
N THR A 103 10.77 3.70 7.94
CA THR A 103 11.74 3.96 6.85
C THR A 103 12.65 2.75 6.61
N ILE A 104 12.69 2.28 5.36
CA ILE A 104 13.63 1.26 4.88
C ILE A 104 14.33 1.81 3.64
N PHE A 105 15.65 1.97 3.70
CA PHE A 105 16.38 2.46 2.54
C PHE A 105 16.30 1.44 1.39
N SER A 106 15.65 1.86 0.31
CA SER A 106 15.33 1.04 -0.85
C SER A 106 15.46 1.88 -2.13
N PRO A 107 15.49 1.26 -3.32
CA PRO A 107 15.49 2.01 -4.58
C PRO A 107 14.33 3.02 -4.69
N GLY A 108 13.15 2.70 -4.15
CA GLY A 108 11.99 3.61 -4.14
C GLY A 108 12.18 4.81 -3.22
N VAL A 109 12.75 4.60 -2.03
CA VAL A 109 13.11 5.68 -1.10
C VAL A 109 14.18 6.59 -1.70
N LYS A 110 15.20 6.00 -2.36
CA LYS A 110 16.21 6.76 -3.10
C LYS A 110 15.60 7.58 -4.25
N ALA A 111 14.68 6.99 -5.01
CA ALA A 111 13.99 7.67 -6.12
C ALA A 111 13.10 8.84 -5.63
N ALA A 112 12.61 8.76 -4.39
CA ALA A 112 11.87 9.84 -3.73
C ALA A 112 12.78 10.97 -3.17
N GLY A 113 14.10 10.86 -3.33
CA GLY A 113 15.05 11.92 -2.98
C GLY A 113 15.73 11.77 -1.61
N PHE A 114 15.51 10.66 -0.90
CA PHE A 114 16.16 10.42 0.40
C PHE A 114 17.55 9.79 0.24
N ALA A 115 18.46 10.13 1.15
CA ALA A 115 19.79 9.52 1.26
C ALA A 115 19.77 8.30 2.19
N ALA A 116 20.85 7.52 2.18
CA ALA A 116 20.94 6.28 2.97
C ALA A 116 21.06 6.52 4.49
N ASP A 117 21.50 7.71 4.87
CA ASP A 117 21.69 8.22 6.23
C ASP A 117 20.54 9.13 6.70
N SER A 118 19.47 9.22 5.91
CA SER A 118 18.25 9.96 6.23
C SER A 118 17.36 9.25 7.23
#